data_AF-A0A2D6D4D1-F1
#
_entry.id   AF-A0A2D6D4D1-F1
#
_cell.length_a   1.000
_cell.length_b   1.000
_cell.length_c   1.000
_cell.angle_alpha   90.00
_cell.angle_beta   90.00
_cell.angle_gamma   90.00
#
_symmetry.space_group_name_H-M   'P 1'
#
loop_
_entity.id
_entity.type
_entity.pdbx_description
1 polymer ?
#
loop_
_entity_poly.entity_id
_entity_poly.type
_entity_poly.pdbx_seq_one_letter_code
_entity_poly.pdbx_strand_id
1 'polypeptide(L)'
;MSDYVTAAEAAEQLGCSETHIRRLIERGDLNGTKKNRRWRILRSDLDMVALDDDGSTDQPTDSHDRLTDRPTDRRQRPTDRPTEPPTAWRDDLLAQVARLEAEKDTIRGEASRREEASKARIIDLERAATVRESRIADLEDTIGVRESRIVDLAEQVSVLEAKVREILEKGQDEALQLANRIADLVDRQQAADARIYELQPVAERVPMLQAAVDEKDAALFDRERRLSDMRADIEAIASRPVAGPVFRYLTRGKLRR
;
A
#
# COMPACT_ATOMS: atom_id res chain seq x y z
N MET A 1 5.23 -17.20 3.78
CA MET A 1 6.14 -17.17 4.94
C MET A 1 7.37 -16.38 4.50
N SER A 2 7.93 -15.50 5.33
CA SER A 2 9.06 -14.68 4.88
C SER A 2 10.32 -15.53 4.80
N ASP A 3 10.88 -15.71 3.59
CA ASP A 3 12.03 -16.59 3.32
C ASP A 3 13.38 -16.04 3.80
N TYR A 4 13.35 -14.94 4.56
CA TYR A 4 14.54 -14.26 5.09
C TYR A 4 14.54 -14.30 6.61
N VAL A 5 15.65 -14.75 7.17
CA VAL A 5 15.92 -14.73 8.61
C VAL A 5 16.96 -13.67 8.93
N THR A 6 16.92 -13.15 10.15
CA THR A 6 17.95 -12.24 10.65
C THR A 6 19.23 -12.98 11.02
N ALA A 7 20.37 -12.28 11.10
CA ALA A 7 21.62 -12.90 11.54
C ALA A 7 21.53 -13.54 12.95
N ALA A 8 20.68 -13.00 13.83
CA ALA A 8 20.42 -13.57 15.15
C ALA A 8 19.64 -14.88 15.07
N GLU A 9 18.57 -14.93 14.27
CA GLU A 9 17.77 -16.15 14.06
C GLU A 9 18.57 -17.22 13.29
N ALA A 10 19.45 -16.82 12.37
CA ALA A 10 20.36 -17.72 11.67
C ALA A 10 21.41 -18.33 12.61
N ALA A 11 21.95 -17.52 13.53
CA ALA A 11 22.90 -17.96 14.55
C ALA A 11 22.26 -19.00 15.49
N GLU A 12 21.00 -18.78 15.88
CA GLU A 12 20.22 -19.73 16.68
C GLU A 12 19.93 -21.04 15.93
N GLN A 13 19.61 -20.97 14.63
CA GLN A 13 19.38 -22.16 13.80
C GLN A 13 20.65 -22.99 13.56
N LEU A 14 21.81 -22.35 13.42
CA LEU A 14 23.11 -23.00 13.19
C LEU A 14 23.88 -23.29 14.49
N GLY A 15 23.33 -22.94 15.67
CA GLY A 15 24.00 -23.15 16.95
C GLY A 15 25.32 -22.38 17.13
N CYS A 16 25.52 -21.28 16.41
CA CYS A 16 26.77 -20.50 16.41
C CYS A 16 26.54 -19.06 16.90
N SER A 17 27.60 -18.26 17.01
CA SER A 17 27.49 -16.86 17.44
C SER A 17 27.07 -15.94 16.28
N GLU A 18 26.31 -14.88 16.57
CA GLU A 18 25.93 -13.87 15.56
C GLU A 18 27.16 -13.25 14.86
N THR A 19 28.27 -13.09 15.61
CA THR A 19 29.54 -12.60 15.08
C THR A 19 30.14 -13.55 14.03
N HIS A 20 29.95 -14.87 14.20
CA HIS A 20 30.39 -15.87 13.23
C HIS A 20 29.58 -15.77 11.94
N ILE A 21 28.25 -15.62 12.03
CA ILE A 21 27.38 -15.38 10.86
C ILE A 21 27.79 -14.10 10.11
N ARG A 22 28.09 -13.01 10.84
CA ARG A 22 28.58 -11.77 10.20
C ARG A 22 29.92 -11.98 9.49
N ARG A 23 30.83 -12.76 10.07
CA ARG A 23 32.13 -13.07 9.46
C ARG A 23 32.00 -13.91 8.18
N LEU A 24 31.07 -14.86 8.16
CA LEU A 24 30.77 -15.65 6.95
C LEU A 24 30.18 -14.79 5.83
N ILE A 25 29.31 -13.83 6.19
CA ILE A 25 28.80 -12.84 5.22
C ILE A 25 29.93 -11.94 4.71
N GLU A 26 30.84 -11.49 5.58
CA GLU A 26 32.00 -10.67 5.19
C GLU A 26 33.01 -11.42 4.31
N ARG A 27 33.14 -12.73 4.50
CA ARG A 27 33.96 -13.61 3.64
C ARG A 27 33.31 -13.95 2.30
N GLY A 28 31.99 -13.78 2.19
CA GLY A 28 31.21 -14.15 1.00
C GLY A 28 30.73 -15.60 0.99
N ASP A 29 30.90 -16.33 2.09
CA ASP A 29 30.45 -17.72 2.25
C ASP A 29 28.93 -17.81 2.52
N LEU A 30 28.31 -16.71 2.98
CA LEU A 30 26.87 -16.56 3.16
C LEU A 30 26.34 -15.31 2.44
N ASN A 31 25.29 -15.46 1.64
CA ASN A 31 24.65 -14.34 0.96
C ASN A 31 23.74 -13.55 1.93
N GLY A 32 24.34 -12.57 2.62
CA GLY A 32 23.62 -11.61 3.46
C GLY A 32 23.26 -10.34 2.70
N THR A 33 21.99 -9.92 2.75
CA THR A 33 21.58 -8.57 2.32
C THR A 33 21.27 -7.70 3.53
N LYS A 34 21.90 -6.52 3.62
CA LYS A 34 21.62 -5.56 4.70
C LYS A 34 20.37 -4.74 4.38
N LYS A 35 19.29 -4.95 5.15
CA LYS A 35 18.05 -4.16 5.07
C LYS A 35 17.74 -3.54 6.44
N ASN A 36 17.46 -2.23 6.47
CA ASN A 36 17.12 -1.49 7.70
C ASN A 36 18.15 -1.70 8.83
N ARG A 37 19.45 -1.58 8.52
CA ARG A 37 20.59 -1.78 9.44
C ARG A 37 20.72 -3.19 10.03
N ARG A 38 19.92 -4.17 9.60
CA ARG A 38 20.01 -5.58 10.02
C ARG A 38 20.39 -6.47 8.82
N TRP A 39 21.21 -7.48 9.07
CA TRP A 39 21.53 -8.49 8.07
C TRP A 39 20.34 -9.45 7.90
N ARG A 40 19.94 -9.68 6.66
CA ARG A 40 18.92 -10.66 6.27
C ARG A 40 19.55 -11.72 5.37
N ILE A 41 19.34 -12.97 5.72
CA ILE A 41 19.93 -14.14 5.06
C ILE A 41 18.77 -14.98 4.53
N LEU A 42 18.90 -15.49 3.31
CA LEU A 42 17.93 -16.42 2.74
C LEU A 42 17.99 -17.75 3.50
N ARG A 43 16.83 -18.30 3.86
CA ARG A 43 16.77 -19.56 4.62
C ARG A 43 17.40 -20.74 3.86
N SER A 44 17.26 -20.76 2.53
CA SER A 44 17.89 -21.74 1.64
C SER A 44 19.42 -21.76 1.72
N ASP A 45 20.04 -20.63 2.07
CA ASP A 45 21.50 -20.48 2.08
C ASP A 45 22.10 -20.96 3.40
N LEU A 46 21.27 -21.08 4.45
CA LEU A 46 21.68 -21.65 5.75
C LEU A 46 21.77 -23.17 5.70
N ASP A 47 20.86 -23.81 4.96
CA ASP A 47 20.84 -25.27 4.78
C ASP A 47 22.07 -25.78 4.02
N MET A 48 22.69 -24.92 3.19
CA MET A 48 23.93 -25.22 2.46
C MET A 48 25.16 -25.21 3.37
N VAL A 49 25.24 -24.26 4.31
CA VAL A 49 26.39 -24.12 5.21
C VAL A 49 26.42 -25.20 6.30
N ALA A 50 25.25 -25.75 6.68
CA ALA A 50 25.17 -26.85 7.64
C ALA A 50 25.74 -28.19 7.12
N LEU A 51 26.05 -28.30 5.81
CA LEU A 51 26.56 -29.52 5.19
C LEU A 51 28.09 -29.55 5.01
N ASP A 52 28.78 -28.43 5.26
CA ASP A 52 30.22 -28.28 4.99
C ASP A 52 31.10 -28.15 6.26
N ASP A 53 30.54 -28.24 7.47
CA ASP A 53 31.28 -28.13 8.74
C ASP A 53 31.69 -29.50 9.33
N ASP A 54 32.42 -30.29 8.53
CA ASP A 54 33.34 -31.32 9.03
C ASP A 54 34.72 -31.05 8.45
N GLY A 55 35.42 -30.04 8.98
CA GLY A 55 36.80 -29.84 8.60
C GLY A 55 37.40 -28.50 8.96
N SER A 56 38.34 -28.56 9.91
CA SER A 56 39.42 -27.59 10.09
C SER A 56 39.05 -26.23 10.69
N THR A 57 39.21 -26.11 12.01
CA THR A 57 40.20 -25.19 12.58
C THR A 57 40.65 -25.66 13.96
N ASP A 58 41.89 -26.13 14.08
CA ASP A 58 42.79 -25.76 15.18
C ASP A 58 44.19 -26.30 14.87
N GLN A 59 45.02 -25.46 14.27
CA GLN A 59 46.46 -25.68 14.18
C GLN A 59 47.15 -24.56 14.98
N PRO A 60 47.58 -24.83 16.23
CA PRO A 60 48.54 -23.99 16.89
C PRO A 60 49.93 -24.42 16.41
N THR A 61 50.60 -23.57 15.63
CA THR A 61 52.03 -23.77 15.36
C THR A 61 52.82 -23.45 16.61
N ASP A 62 53.08 -24.51 17.35
CA ASP A 62 54.18 -24.66 18.29
C ASP A 62 55.52 -24.45 17.56
N SER A 63 56.40 -23.64 18.11
CA SER A 63 57.78 -23.48 17.64
C SER A 63 58.68 -23.07 18.81
N HIS A 64 58.99 -24.09 19.61
CA HIS A 64 60.31 -24.43 20.14
C HIS A 64 61.10 -23.32 20.85
N ASP A 65 60.82 -23.19 22.14
CA ASP A 65 61.79 -22.77 23.14
C ASP A 65 62.77 -23.93 23.39
N ARG A 66 63.95 -23.89 22.75
CA ARG A 66 65.05 -24.86 22.98
C ARG A 66 66.12 -24.22 23.85
N LEU A 67 66.00 -24.52 25.15
CA LEU A 67 67.11 -24.67 26.07
C LEU A 67 68.11 -25.68 25.49
N THR A 68 69.35 -25.26 25.25
CA THR A 68 70.50 -26.18 25.27
C THR A 68 71.69 -25.50 25.94
N ASP A 69 71.99 -26.04 27.12
CA ASP A 69 73.30 -26.34 27.69
C ASP A 69 74.49 -25.45 27.36
N ARG A 70 74.99 -24.87 28.45
CA ARG A 70 76.30 -24.28 28.64
C ARG A 70 77.24 -25.36 29.20
N PRO A 71 78.29 -25.78 28.49
CA PRO A 71 79.42 -26.47 29.11
C PRO A 71 80.52 -25.46 29.47
N THR A 72 81.01 -25.65 30.68
CA THR A 72 82.15 -25.03 31.35
C THR A 72 83.49 -25.18 30.61
N ASP A 73 84.24 -24.08 30.65
CA ASP A 73 85.65 -24.00 31.06
C ASP A 73 86.70 -24.83 30.32
N ARG A 74 87.54 -24.14 29.52
CA ARG A 74 88.98 -24.43 29.55
C ARG A 74 89.81 -23.20 29.19
N ARG A 75 90.29 -22.54 30.23
CA ARG A 75 91.53 -21.76 30.20
C ARG A 75 92.65 -22.62 29.62
N GLN A 76 93.19 -22.25 28.46
CA GLN A 76 94.60 -22.48 28.14
C GLN A 76 95.17 -21.20 27.55
N ARG A 77 96.06 -20.63 28.36
CA ARG A 77 96.94 -19.51 28.07
C ARG A 77 98.25 -20.11 27.57
N PRO A 78 98.70 -19.81 26.35
CA PRO A 78 100.11 -19.87 26.01
C PRO A 78 100.65 -18.45 26.10
N THR A 79 101.38 -18.18 27.19
CA THR A 79 102.39 -17.12 27.18
C THR A 79 103.52 -17.60 26.28
N ASP A 80 103.76 -16.90 25.17
CA ASP A 80 105.12 -16.55 24.74
C ASP A 80 105.11 -15.42 23.71
N ARG A 81 106.23 -14.71 23.71
CA ARG A 81 106.51 -13.33 23.25
C ARG A 81 106.51 -13.15 21.71
N PRO A 82 106.57 -11.88 21.23
CA PRO A 82 106.01 -11.43 19.97
C PRO A 82 106.99 -11.56 18.81
N THR A 83 106.49 -12.12 17.73
CA THR A 83 107.06 -11.96 16.39
C THR A 83 105.95 -11.34 15.55
N GLU A 84 106.31 -10.33 14.77
CA GLU A 84 105.43 -9.36 14.12
C GLU A 84 104.06 -9.92 13.63
N PRO A 85 102.95 -9.19 13.85
CA PRO A 85 101.66 -9.58 13.32
C PRO A 85 101.77 -9.79 11.79
N PRO A 86 101.41 -10.96 11.23
CA PRO A 86 101.49 -11.17 9.79
C PRO A 86 100.53 -10.18 9.14
N THR A 87 101.02 -9.24 8.34
CA THR A 87 100.22 -8.22 7.64
C THR A 87 98.91 -8.77 7.03
N ALA A 88 98.89 -10.05 6.65
CA ALA A 88 97.72 -10.81 6.22
C ALA A 88 96.45 -10.72 7.10
N TRP A 89 96.52 -10.76 8.45
CA TRP A 89 95.29 -10.64 9.27
C TRP A 89 94.77 -9.21 9.34
N ARG A 90 95.70 -8.24 9.29
CA ARG A 90 95.35 -6.81 9.21
C ARG A 90 94.65 -6.54 7.89
N ASP A 91 95.18 -7.09 6.80
CA ASP A 91 94.59 -6.94 5.47
C ASP A 91 93.24 -7.66 5.35
N ASP A 92 93.08 -8.85 5.96
CA ASP A 92 91.79 -9.54 6.02
C ASP A 92 90.73 -8.77 6.83
N LEU A 93 91.11 -8.21 7.99
CA LEU A 93 90.21 -7.34 8.76
C LEU A 93 89.81 -6.10 7.99
N LEU A 94 90.74 -5.46 7.28
CA LEU A 94 90.42 -4.33 6.41
C LEU A 94 89.47 -4.75 5.27
N ALA A 95 89.68 -5.92 4.68
CA ALA A 95 88.78 -6.46 3.66
C ALA A 95 87.38 -6.80 4.23
N GLN A 96 87.30 -7.29 5.46
CA GLN A 96 86.02 -7.52 6.16
C GLN A 96 85.29 -6.22 6.45
N VAL A 97 86.00 -5.20 6.96
CA VAL A 97 85.42 -3.87 7.20
C VAL A 97 84.92 -3.27 5.89
N ALA A 98 85.70 -3.35 4.81
CA ALA A 98 85.28 -2.87 3.50
C ALA A 98 84.02 -3.59 2.98
N ARG A 99 83.89 -4.91 3.20
CA ARG A 99 82.68 -5.67 2.87
C ARG A 99 81.48 -5.24 3.72
N LEU A 100 81.66 -5.08 5.02
CA LEU A 100 80.59 -4.65 5.94
C LEU A 100 80.15 -3.21 5.66
N GLU A 101 81.07 -2.33 5.28
CA GLU A 101 80.76 -0.96 4.85
C GLU A 101 79.96 -0.96 3.54
N ALA A 102 80.37 -1.78 2.56
CA ALA A 102 79.63 -1.95 1.32
C ALA A 102 78.23 -2.54 1.54
N GLU A 103 78.11 -3.56 2.40
CA GLU A 103 76.83 -4.18 2.78
C GLU A 103 75.94 -3.16 3.50
N LYS A 104 76.48 -2.41 4.46
CA LYS A 104 75.76 -1.32 5.15
C LYS A 104 75.25 -0.27 4.16
N ASP A 105 76.05 0.13 3.19
CA ASP A 105 75.64 1.10 2.18
C ASP A 105 74.56 0.52 1.24
N THR A 106 74.63 -0.77 0.91
CA THR A 106 73.54 -1.43 0.16
C THR A 106 72.24 -1.47 0.95
N ILE A 107 72.28 -1.82 2.24
CA ILE A 107 71.10 -1.86 3.11
C ILE A 107 70.50 -0.46 3.26
N ARG A 108 71.34 0.57 3.43
CA ARG A 108 70.89 1.97 3.49
C ARG A 108 70.25 2.40 2.18
N GLY A 109 70.83 2.05 1.04
CA GLY A 109 70.27 2.34 -0.28
C GLY A 109 68.93 1.65 -0.51
N GLU A 110 68.81 0.38 -0.13
CA GLU A 110 67.53 -0.35 -0.21
C GLU A 110 66.47 0.20 0.73
N ALA A 111 66.84 0.56 1.96
CA ALA A 111 65.94 1.20 2.92
C ALA A 111 65.37 2.51 2.36
N SER A 112 66.22 3.35 1.75
CA SER A 112 65.80 4.59 1.08
C SER A 112 64.80 4.30 -0.05
N ARG A 113 65.07 3.32 -0.92
CA ARG A 113 64.14 2.96 -2.01
C ARG A 113 62.81 2.41 -1.49
N ARG A 114 62.82 1.61 -0.43
CA ARG A 114 61.58 1.11 0.20
C ARG A 114 60.79 2.25 0.82
N GLU A 115 61.46 3.22 1.44
CA GLU A 115 60.83 4.43 1.99
C GLU A 115 60.24 5.33 0.89
N GLU A 116 60.96 5.51 -0.22
CA GLU A 116 60.46 6.25 -1.38
C GLU A 116 59.23 5.56 -2.01
N ALA A 117 59.27 4.23 -2.15
CA ALA A 117 58.15 3.45 -2.65
C ALA A 117 56.94 3.49 -1.72
N SER A 118 57.14 3.46 -0.39
CA SER A 118 56.05 3.57 0.58
C SER A 118 55.43 4.96 0.56
N LYS A 119 56.24 6.02 0.48
CA LYS A 119 55.77 7.41 0.31
C LYS A 119 54.95 7.57 -0.97
N ALA A 120 55.40 7.03 -2.09
CA ALA A 120 54.65 7.06 -3.34
C ALA A 120 53.29 6.37 -3.19
N ARG A 121 53.26 5.19 -2.56
CA ARG A 121 52.01 4.46 -2.30
C ARG A 121 51.06 5.21 -1.37
N ILE A 122 51.58 5.89 -0.35
CA ILE A 122 50.78 6.72 0.56
C ILE A 122 50.10 7.84 -0.23
N ILE A 123 50.85 8.56 -1.07
CA ILE A 123 50.30 9.64 -1.91
C ILE A 123 49.19 9.12 -2.84
N ASP A 124 49.38 7.95 -3.46
CA ASP A 124 48.37 7.37 -4.33
C ASP A 124 47.10 6.95 -3.56
N LEU A 125 47.25 6.41 -2.35
CA LEU A 125 46.13 6.08 -1.48
C LEU A 125 45.39 7.32 -1.00
N GLU A 126 46.10 8.41 -0.65
CA GLU A 126 45.50 9.68 -0.28
C GLU A 126 44.69 10.28 -1.44
N ARG A 127 45.23 10.25 -2.67
CA ARG A 127 44.49 10.67 -3.88
C ARG A 127 43.27 9.81 -4.13
N ALA A 128 43.38 8.49 -3.95
CA ALA A 128 42.22 7.61 -4.07
C ALA A 128 41.17 7.88 -2.99
N ALA A 129 41.59 8.23 -1.77
CA ALA A 129 40.71 8.60 -0.68
C ALA A 129 39.95 9.91 -0.98
N THR A 130 40.62 10.94 -1.51
CA THR A 130 39.94 12.21 -1.89
C THR A 130 38.92 12.03 -3.01
N VAL A 131 39.19 11.15 -3.99
CA VAL A 131 38.22 10.81 -5.04
C VAL A 131 37.02 10.04 -4.46
N ARG A 132 37.24 9.15 -3.49
CA ARG A 132 36.13 8.46 -2.82
C ARG A 132 35.31 9.43 -1.97
N GLU A 133 35.96 10.36 -1.27
CA GLU A 133 35.29 11.38 -0.45
C GLU A 133 34.38 12.27 -1.30
N SER A 134 34.88 12.77 -2.44
CA SER A 134 34.07 13.55 -3.38
C SER A 134 32.88 12.76 -3.92
N ARG A 135 33.08 11.47 -4.28
CA ARG A 135 31.97 10.61 -4.70
C ARG A 135 30.95 10.37 -3.59
N ILE A 136 31.37 10.27 -2.33
CA ILE A 136 30.46 10.13 -1.19
C ILE A 136 29.63 11.41 -1.05
N ALA A 137 30.26 12.58 -1.11
CA ALA A 137 29.54 13.87 -1.06
C ALA A 137 28.51 14.00 -2.19
N ASP A 138 28.88 13.67 -3.43
CA ASP A 138 27.93 13.68 -4.56
C ASP A 138 26.74 12.73 -4.31
N LEU A 139 26.99 11.54 -3.74
CA LEU A 139 25.93 10.59 -3.42
C LEU A 139 25.02 11.12 -2.30
N GLU A 140 25.59 11.73 -1.26
CA GLU A 140 24.84 12.37 -0.17
C GLU A 140 23.93 13.47 -0.69
N ASP A 141 24.41 14.32 -1.61
CA ASP A 141 23.60 15.35 -2.27
C ASP A 141 22.44 14.72 -3.05
N THR A 142 22.70 13.67 -3.84
CA THR A 142 21.63 12.99 -4.58
C THR A 142 20.61 12.31 -3.65
N ILE A 143 21.06 11.82 -2.49
CA ILE A 143 20.18 11.25 -1.47
C ILE A 143 19.31 12.35 -0.87
N GLY A 144 19.87 13.51 -0.50
CA GLY A 144 19.10 14.65 0.02
C GLY A 144 18.02 15.16 -0.96
N VAL A 145 18.34 15.23 -2.26
CA VAL A 145 17.35 15.57 -3.30
C VAL A 145 16.25 14.51 -3.40
N ARG A 146 16.58 13.23 -3.24
CA ARG A 146 15.57 12.16 -3.26
C ARG A 146 14.71 12.17 -2.00
N GLU A 147 15.29 12.42 -0.84
CA GLU A 147 14.58 12.50 0.44
C GLU A 147 13.56 13.66 0.44
N SER A 148 13.96 14.84 -0.03
CA SER A 148 13.02 15.97 -0.20
C SER A 148 11.86 15.61 -1.14
N ARG A 149 12.14 14.99 -2.29
CA ARG A 149 11.08 14.54 -3.20
C ARG A 149 10.17 13.46 -2.60
N ILE A 150 10.71 12.58 -1.76
CA ILE A 150 9.90 11.57 -1.04
C ILE A 150 8.94 12.26 -0.06
N VAL A 151 9.40 13.30 0.65
CA VAL A 151 8.55 14.10 1.54
C VAL A 151 7.44 14.79 0.75
N ASP A 152 7.76 15.48 -0.35
CA ASP A 152 6.76 16.16 -1.18
C ASP A 152 5.70 15.19 -1.72
N LEU A 153 6.11 14.00 -2.18
CA LEU A 153 5.19 12.97 -2.66
C LEU A 153 4.34 12.39 -1.53
N ALA A 154 4.91 12.20 -0.34
CA ALA A 154 4.16 11.73 0.83
C ALA A 154 3.06 12.74 1.25
N GLU A 155 3.37 14.04 1.19
CA GLU A 155 2.39 15.10 1.43
C GLU A 155 1.27 15.09 0.39
N GLN A 156 1.62 14.97 -0.91
CA GLN A 156 0.63 14.85 -1.98
C GLN A 156 -0.28 13.64 -1.82
N VAL A 157 0.28 12.48 -1.46
CA VAL A 157 -0.48 11.26 -1.17
C VAL A 157 -1.43 11.50 -0.01
N SER A 158 -0.98 12.13 1.08
CA SER A 158 -1.82 12.46 2.24
C SER A 158 -3.02 13.34 1.85
N VAL A 159 -2.79 14.37 1.03
CA VAL A 159 -3.86 15.25 0.53
C VAL A 159 -4.84 14.49 -0.36
N LEU A 160 -4.35 13.62 -1.25
CA LEU A 160 -5.21 12.81 -2.12
C LEU A 160 -6.05 11.81 -1.32
N GLU A 161 -5.45 11.16 -0.32
CA GLU A 161 -6.18 10.26 0.58
C GLU A 161 -7.29 10.98 1.33
N ALA A 162 -7.04 12.20 1.82
CA ALA A 162 -8.06 13.01 2.48
C ALA A 162 -9.23 13.34 1.54
N LYS A 163 -8.93 13.75 0.30
CA LYS A 163 -9.95 14.02 -0.74
C LYS A 163 -10.77 12.77 -1.09
N VAL A 164 -10.13 11.61 -1.18
CA VAL A 164 -10.83 10.35 -1.44
C VAL A 164 -11.78 10.02 -0.29
N ARG A 165 -11.37 10.18 0.97
CA ARG A 165 -12.26 9.98 2.13
C ARG A 165 -13.46 10.92 2.09
N GLU A 166 -13.22 12.20 1.80
CA GLU A 166 -14.30 13.21 1.71
C GLU A 166 -15.32 12.87 0.60
N ILE A 167 -14.84 12.47 -0.58
CA ILE A 167 -15.73 12.09 -1.71
C ILE A 167 -16.54 10.84 -1.35
N LEU A 168 -15.91 9.86 -0.69
CA LEU A 168 -16.60 8.64 -0.26
C LEU A 168 -17.69 8.95 0.77
N GLU A 169 -17.42 9.82 1.74
CA GLU A 169 -18.40 10.24 2.75
C GLU A 169 -19.58 10.98 2.11
N LYS A 170 -19.31 11.96 1.23
CA LYS A 170 -20.37 12.66 0.48
C LYS A 170 -21.20 11.70 -0.38
N GLY A 171 -20.55 10.76 -1.06
CA GLY A 171 -21.23 9.75 -1.86
C GLY A 171 -22.11 8.81 -1.02
N GLN A 172 -21.69 8.47 0.20
CA GLN A 172 -22.49 7.69 1.13
C GLN A 172 -23.73 8.47 1.61
N ASP A 173 -23.57 9.76 1.95
CA ASP A 173 -24.68 10.61 2.35
C ASP A 173 -25.71 10.78 1.22
N GLU A 174 -25.24 11.03 -0.01
CA GLU A 174 -26.12 11.13 -1.18
C GLU A 174 -26.86 9.82 -1.45
N ALA A 175 -26.18 8.66 -1.33
CA ALA A 175 -26.81 7.36 -1.49
C ALA A 175 -27.90 7.12 -0.44
N LEU A 176 -27.67 7.50 0.83
CA LEU A 176 -28.66 7.41 1.89
C LEU A 176 -29.87 8.34 1.63
N GLN A 177 -29.63 9.56 1.15
CA GLN A 177 -30.71 10.48 0.77
C GLN A 177 -31.56 9.93 -0.37
N LEU A 178 -30.92 9.38 -1.41
CA LEU A 178 -31.62 8.74 -2.53
C LEU A 178 -32.41 7.51 -2.07
N ALA A 179 -31.85 6.68 -1.20
CA ALA A 179 -32.55 5.53 -0.64
C ALA A 179 -33.82 5.93 0.12
N ASN A 180 -33.74 6.95 0.99
CA ASN A 180 -34.89 7.49 1.70
C ASN A 180 -35.95 8.03 0.73
N ARG A 181 -35.54 8.78 -0.29
CA ARG A 181 -36.45 9.31 -1.31
C ARG A 181 -37.13 8.21 -2.12
N ILE A 182 -36.42 7.12 -2.43
CA ILE A 182 -36.99 5.96 -3.11
C ILE A 182 -38.02 5.29 -2.20
N ALA A 183 -37.72 5.10 -0.91
CA ALA A 183 -38.68 4.55 0.05
C ALA A 183 -39.98 5.37 0.08
N ASP A 184 -39.88 6.69 0.21
CA ASP A 184 -41.05 7.59 0.19
C ASP A 184 -41.88 7.48 -1.09
N LEU A 185 -41.22 7.34 -2.25
CA LEU A 185 -41.89 7.19 -3.54
C LEU A 185 -42.59 5.84 -3.66
N VAL A 186 -41.95 4.77 -3.17
CA VAL A 186 -42.55 3.44 -3.12
C VAL A 186 -43.78 3.44 -2.22
N ASP A 187 -43.73 4.07 -1.05
CA ASP A 187 -44.88 4.16 -0.15
C ASP A 187 -46.05 4.92 -0.80
N ARG A 188 -45.78 6.03 -1.49
CA ARG A 188 -46.81 6.77 -2.25
C ARG A 188 -47.38 5.96 -3.39
N GLN A 189 -46.55 5.21 -4.10
CA GLN A 189 -46.99 4.34 -5.17
C GLN A 189 -47.91 3.23 -4.65
N GLN A 190 -47.52 2.56 -3.55
CA GLN A 190 -48.36 1.54 -2.92
C GLN A 190 -49.70 2.12 -2.45
N ALA A 191 -49.72 3.32 -1.88
CA ALA A 191 -50.96 4.00 -1.49
C ALA A 191 -51.84 4.34 -2.70
N ALA A 192 -51.24 4.78 -3.82
CA ALA A 192 -51.96 5.07 -5.05
C ALA A 192 -52.54 3.78 -5.67
N ASP A 193 -51.76 2.70 -5.70
CA ASP A 193 -52.18 1.40 -6.21
C ASP A 193 -53.34 0.84 -5.39
N ALA A 194 -53.27 0.93 -4.05
CA ALA A 194 -54.38 0.54 -3.18
C ALA A 194 -55.67 1.31 -3.52
N ARG A 195 -55.57 2.63 -3.73
CA ARG A 195 -56.71 3.46 -4.12
C ARG A 195 -57.25 3.11 -5.52
N ILE A 196 -56.39 2.76 -6.47
CA ILE A 196 -56.81 2.28 -7.78
C ILE A 196 -57.61 0.98 -7.64
N TYR A 197 -57.13 0.02 -6.85
CA TYR A 197 -57.87 -1.21 -6.55
C TYR A 197 -59.24 -0.95 -5.92
N GLU A 198 -59.33 0.00 -4.99
CA GLU A 198 -60.61 0.40 -4.37
C GLU A 198 -61.58 1.08 -5.34
N LEU A 199 -61.07 1.90 -6.25
CA LEU A 199 -61.90 2.66 -7.20
C LEU A 199 -62.29 1.85 -8.44
N GLN A 200 -61.55 0.80 -8.79
CA GLN A 200 -61.84 -0.06 -9.94
C GLN A 200 -63.29 -0.56 -10.00
N PRO A 201 -63.88 -1.16 -8.95
CA PRO A 201 -65.27 -1.61 -9.00
C PRO A 201 -66.28 -0.46 -9.12
N VAL A 202 -65.94 0.75 -8.63
CA VAL A 202 -66.80 1.93 -8.79
C VAL A 202 -66.76 2.39 -10.24
N ALA A 203 -65.58 2.47 -10.84
CA ALA A 203 -65.39 2.84 -12.24
C ALA A 203 -66.14 1.88 -13.19
N GLU A 204 -66.18 0.59 -12.88
CA GLU A 204 -66.95 -0.41 -13.65
C GLU A 204 -68.47 -0.22 -13.55
N ARG A 205 -68.98 0.27 -12.40
CA ARG A 205 -70.43 0.45 -12.16
C ARG A 205 -70.99 1.76 -12.70
N VAL A 206 -70.19 2.82 -12.77
CA VAL A 206 -70.64 4.16 -13.20
C VAL A 206 -71.34 4.14 -14.57
N PRO A 207 -70.81 3.48 -15.63
CA PRO A 207 -71.48 3.44 -16.93
C PRO A 207 -72.88 2.80 -16.88
N MET A 208 -73.05 1.74 -16.09
CA MET A 208 -74.34 1.07 -15.93
C MET A 208 -75.36 1.97 -15.21
N LEU A 209 -74.92 2.64 -14.15
CA LEU A 209 -75.78 3.57 -13.41
C LEU A 209 -76.13 4.80 -14.26
N GLN A 210 -75.18 5.31 -15.06
CA GLN A 210 -75.44 6.41 -15.98
C GLN A 210 -76.50 6.03 -17.01
N ALA A 211 -76.38 4.86 -17.65
CA ALA A 211 -77.38 4.38 -18.60
C ALA A 211 -78.78 4.22 -17.96
N ALA A 212 -78.83 3.73 -16.72
CA ALA A 212 -80.08 3.61 -15.98
C ALA A 212 -80.70 4.99 -15.64
N VAL A 213 -79.88 5.99 -15.32
CA VAL A 213 -80.33 7.38 -15.12
C VAL A 213 -80.88 7.95 -16.43
N ASP A 214 -80.13 7.81 -17.53
CA ASP A 214 -80.54 8.30 -18.85
C ASP A 214 -81.88 7.69 -19.31
N GLU A 215 -82.10 6.39 -19.06
CA GLU A 215 -83.37 5.71 -19.34
C GLU A 215 -84.54 6.29 -18.51
N LYS A 216 -84.29 6.56 -17.21
CA LYS A 216 -85.31 7.15 -16.34
C LYS A 216 -85.63 8.58 -16.72
N ASP A 217 -84.65 9.36 -17.11
CA ASP A 217 -84.85 10.73 -17.60
C ASP A 217 -85.67 10.74 -18.89
N ALA A 218 -85.40 9.83 -19.82
CA ALA A 218 -86.22 9.65 -21.01
C ALA A 218 -87.68 9.28 -20.67
N ALA A 219 -87.88 8.35 -19.74
CA ALA A 219 -89.22 7.94 -19.31
C ALA A 219 -89.99 9.06 -18.58
N LEU A 220 -89.30 9.87 -17.78
CA LEU A 220 -89.88 11.04 -17.13
C LEU A 220 -90.28 12.09 -18.17
N PHE A 221 -89.42 12.37 -19.14
CA PHE A 221 -89.72 13.29 -20.25
C PHE A 221 -90.96 12.85 -21.03
N ASP A 222 -91.08 11.56 -21.36
CA ASP A 222 -92.26 10.99 -22.01
C ASP A 222 -93.53 11.15 -21.17
N ARG A 223 -93.43 10.95 -19.85
CA ARG A 223 -94.56 11.11 -18.93
C ARG A 223 -94.99 12.58 -18.82
N GLU A 224 -94.05 13.50 -18.73
CA GLU A 224 -94.31 14.94 -18.72
C GLU A 224 -95.02 15.38 -19.99
N ARG A 225 -94.59 14.88 -21.15
CA ARG A 225 -95.27 15.12 -22.43
C ARG A 225 -96.71 14.63 -22.40
N ARG A 226 -96.96 13.38 -21.98
CA ARG A 226 -98.33 12.84 -21.85
C ARG A 226 -99.19 13.66 -20.88
N LEU A 227 -98.63 14.12 -19.76
CA LEU A 227 -99.33 14.98 -18.82
C LEU A 227 -99.66 16.34 -19.43
N SER A 228 -98.76 16.91 -20.23
CA SER A 228 -99.01 18.14 -20.98
C SER A 228 -100.12 17.95 -22.01
N ASP A 229 -100.09 16.85 -22.75
CA ASP A 229 -101.13 16.50 -23.72
C ASP A 229 -102.49 16.34 -23.03
N MET A 230 -102.56 15.59 -21.92
CA MET A 230 -103.79 15.45 -21.13
C MET A 230 -104.28 16.78 -20.55
N ARG A 231 -103.38 17.69 -20.13
CA ARG A 231 -103.74 19.04 -19.67
C ARG A 231 -104.36 19.85 -20.80
N ALA A 232 -103.76 19.81 -21.99
CA ALA A 232 -104.30 20.47 -23.18
C ALA A 232 -105.68 19.90 -23.55
N ASP A 233 -105.86 18.57 -23.48
CA ASP A 233 -107.15 17.92 -23.72
C ASP A 233 -108.23 18.36 -22.71
N ILE A 234 -107.89 18.43 -21.42
CA ILE A 234 -108.81 18.92 -20.37
C ILE A 234 -109.20 20.38 -20.63
N GLU A 235 -108.24 21.24 -20.98
CA GLU A 235 -108.50 22.64 -21.30
C GLU A 235 -109.38 22.77 -22.56
N ALA A 236 -109.15 21.93 -23.57
CA ALA A 236 -110.02 21.85 -24.76
C ALA A 236 -111.44 21.41 -24.39
N ILE A 237 -111.63 20.45 -23.49
CA ILE A 237 -112.96 20.05 -23.00
C ILE A 237 -113.61 21.17 -22.18
N ALA A 238 -112.85 21.84 -21.31
CA ALA A 238 -113.35 22.92 -20.47
C ALA A 238 -113.73 24.19 -21.28
N SER A 239 -113.02 24.46 -22.37
CA SER A 239 -113.30 25.59 -23.27
C SER A 239 -114.38 25.29 -24.31
N ARG A 240 -114.81 24.02 -24.47
CA ARG A 240 -115.93 23.68 -25.36
C ARG A 240 -117.25 24.22 -24.78
N PRO A 241 -117.99 25.06 -25.52
CA PRO A 241 -119.31 25.48 -25.09
C PRO A 241 -120.23 24.26 -25.00
N VAL A 242 -120.87 24.08 -23.84
CA VAL A 242 -121.83 22.99 -23.59
C VAL A 242 -123.12 23.25 -24.40
N ALA A 243 -123.08 22.93 -25.69
CA ALA A 243 -124.23 23.01 -26.59
C ALA A 243 -124.86 21.62 -26.75
N GLY A 244 -125.52 21.15 -25.69
CA GLY A 244 -126.28 19.89 -25.69
C GLY A 244 -127.71 20.08 -25.16
N PRO A 245 -128.68 19.21 -25.54
CA PRO A 245 -130.10 19.36 -25.18
C PRO A 245 -130.37 19.48 -23.66
N VAL A 246 -129.49 18.92 -22.83
CA VAL A 246 -129.63 18.93 -21.36
C VAL A 246 -129.48 20.35 -20.78
N PHE A 247 -128.62 21.20 -21.36
CA PHE A 247 -128.46 22.58 -20.87
C PHE A 247 -129.67 23.47 -21.20
N ARG A 248 -130.41 23.16 -22.28
CA ARG A 248 -131.68 23.86 -22.59
C ARG A 248 -132.75 23.63 -21.52
N TYR A 249 -132.71 22.52 -20.78
CA TYR A 249 -133.69 22.24 -19.73
C TYR A 249 -133.39 22.96 -18.41
N LEU A 250 -132.12 23.29 -18.12
CA LEU A 250 -131.75 24.04 -16.91
C LEU A 250 -131.98 25.55 -17.06
N THR A 251 -131.99 26.10 -18.28
CA THR A 251 -132.19 27.53 -18.52
C THR A 251 -133.62 27.91 -18.95
N ARG A 252 -134.57 26.97 -19.06
CA ARG A 252 -135.98 27.24 -19.45
C ARG A 252 -137.00 26.83 -18.38
N GLY A 253 -136.69 27.08 -17.11
CA GLY A 253 -137.53 26.72 -15.97
C GLY A 253 -137.76 27.83 -14.94
N LYS A 254 -137.84 29.10 -15.34
CA LYS A 254 -138.49 30.15 -14.52
C LYS A 254 -139.37 31.00 -15.43
N LEU A 255 -140.62 31.19 -14.99
CA LEU A 255 -141.70 32.09 -15.44
C LEU A 255 -142.95 31.37 -15.95
N ARG A 256 -143.87 31.03 -15.05
CA ARG A 256 -145.14 31.77 -14.90
C ARG A 256 -146.05 31.20 -13.78
N ARG A 257 -146.44 32.12 -12.89
CA ARG A 257 -147.51 32.12 -11.87
C ARG A 257 -147.31 31.25 -10.64
#